data_AF-A0A521RW19-F1
#
_entry.id   AF-A0A521RW19-F1
#
_cell.length_a   1.000
_cell.length_b   1.000
_cell.length_c   1.000
_cell.angle_alpha   90.00
_cell.angle_beta   90.00
_cell.angle_gamma   90.00
#
_symmetry.space_group_name_H-M   'P 1'
#
loop_
_entity.id
_entity.type
_entity.pdbx_description
1 polymer ?
#
loop_
_entity_poly.entity_id
_entity_poly.type
_entity_poly.pdbx_seq_one_letter_code
_entity_poly.pdbx_strand_id
1 'polypeptide(L)'
;MQFDLGIGGFGILVAISLLFGLAAQLVVSGGSRWMWLIAAAGWFVGGIIASEVIWGKMTEGELQPIIDGLALDESLLGGLVVGVLAVLVARFTIGRITHGPHPV
;
A
#
# COMPACT_ATOMS: atom_id res chain seq x y z
N MET A 1 15.25 -8.14 -16.43
CA MET A 1 14.24 -8.14 -15.35
C MET A 1 12.94 -8.49 -16.04
N GLN A 2 12.56 -9.76 -15.94
CA GLN A 2 11.30 -10.26 -16.49
C GLN A 2 10.29 -10.10 -15.37
N PHE A 3 9.27 -9.27 -15.58
CA PHE A 3 8.14 -9.19 -14.66
C PHE A 3 7.44 -10.54 -14.70
N ASP A 4 7.59 -11.33 -13.64
CA ASP A 4 6.97 -12.65 -13.52
C ASP A 4 5.65 -12.58 -12.71
N LEU A 5 5.15 -11.36 -12.47
CA LEU A 5 3.90 -11.13 -11.79
C LEU A 5 2.74 -11.57 -12.70
N GLY A 6 2.20 -12.76 -12.44
CA GLY A 6 1.03 -13.26 -13.12
C GLY A 6 -0.25 -12.51 -12.72
N ILE A 7 -1.27 -12.65 -13.56
CA ILE A 7 -2.58 -11.99 -13.38
C ILE A 7 -3.22 -12.37 -12.03
N GLY A 8 -2.96 -13.57 -11.52
CA GLY A 8 -3.47 -14.02 -10.22
C GLY A 8 -2.84 -13.24 -9.06
N GLY A 9 -1.51 -13.11 -9.06
CA GLY A 9 -0.77 -12.32 -8.07
C GLY A 9 -1.18 -10.85 -8.08
N PHE A 10 -1.31 -10.27 -9.27
CA PHE A 10 -1.81 -8.91 -9.45
C PHE A 10 -3.22 -8.72 -8.86
N GLY A 11 -4.14 -9.66 -9.13
CA GLY A 11 -5.50 -9.60 -8.61
C GLY A 11 -5.57 -9.66 -7.09
N ILE A 12 -4.77 -10.52 -6.45
CA ILE A 12 -4.68 -10.61 -4.99
C ILE A 12 -4.15 -9.30 -4.40
N LEU A 13 -3.12 -8.72 -5.02
CA LEU A 13 -2.54 -7.46 -4.55
C LEU A 13 -3.56 -6.31 -4.61
N VAL A 14 -4.33 -6.22 -5.70
CA VAL A 14 -5.42 -5.24 -5.83
C VAL A 14 -6.46 -5.46 -4.73
N ALA A 15 -6.91 -6.70 -4.51
CA ALA A 15 -7.92 -7.01 -3.51
C ALA A 15 -7.48 -6.63 -2.09
N ILE A 16 -6.25 -6.98 -1.70
CA ILE A 16 -5.69 -6.64 -0.38
C ILE A 16 -5.52 -5.13 -0.24
N SER A 17 -5.04 -4.44 -1.29
CA SER A 17 -4.89 -2.99 -1.29
C SER A 17 -6.22 -2.26 -1.06
N LEU A 18 -7.30 -2.73 -1.69
CA LEU A 18 -8.64 -2.19 -1.49
C LEU A 18 -9.17 -2.45 -0.08
N LEU A 19 -8.98 -3.66 0.44
CA LEU A 19 -9.36 -4.00 1.82
C LEU A 19 -8.63 -3.12 2.83
N PHE A 20 -7.33 -2.90 2.64
CA PHE A 20 -6.56 -2.01 3.49
C PHE A 20 -7.04 -0.57 3.39
N GLY A 21 -7.30 -0.06 2.18
CA GLY A 21 -7.83 1.29 2.00
C GLY A 21 -9.16 1.51 2.72
N LEU A 22 -10.06 0.53 2.64
CA LEU A 22 -11.32 0.54 3.39
C LEU A 22 -11.10 0.51 4.91
N ALA A 23 -10.22 -0.37 5.40
CA ALA A 23 -9.88 -0.43 6.81
C ALA A 23 -9.27 0.89 7.31
N ALA A 24 -8.37 1.50 6.54
CA ALA A 24 -7.77 2.79 6.86
C ALA A 24 -8.80 3.92 6.94
N GLN A 25 -9.81 3.93 6.08
CA GLN A 25 -10.91 4.89 6.12
C GLN A 25 -11.76 4.75 7.38
N LEU A 26 -11.99 3.52 7.83
CA LEU A 26 -12.75 3.25 9.06
C LEU A 26 -11.95 3.61 10.32
N VAL A 27 -10.65 3.30 10.35
CA VAL A 27 -9.76 3.58 11.49
C VAL A 27 -9.50 5.07 11.63
N VAL A 28 -9.31 5.79 10.52
CA VAL A 28 -9.10 7.24 10.53
C VAL A 28 -10.46 7.95 10.41
N SER A 29 -11.25 7.89 11.49
CA SER A 29 -12.51 8.64 11.57
C SER A 29 -12.23 10.15 11.52
N GLY A 30 -12.78 10.84 10.52
CA GLY A 30 -12.70 12.30 10.39
C GLY A 30 -11.69 12.83 9.37
N GLY A 31 -11.03 11.99 8.58
CA GLY A 31 -10.26 12.46 7.42
C GLY A 31 -11.07 12.49 6.12
N SER A 32 -10.47 13.08 5.07
CA SER A 32 -11.08 13.26 3.76
C SER A 32 -11.67 11.95 3.18
N ARG A 33 -12.79 12.05 2.46
CA ARG A 33 -13.43 10.93 1.74
C ARG A 33 -12.52 10.22 0.73
N TRP A 34 -11.34 10.79 0.45
CA TRP A 34 -10.33 10.28 -0.49
C TRP A 34 -9.24 9.46 0.20
N MET A 35 -9.26 9.36 1.53
CA MET A 35 -8.17 8.75 2.29
C MET A 35 -8.07 7.24 2.06
N TRP A 36 -9.19 6.55 1.81
CA TRP A 36 -9.21 5.15 1.38
C TRP A 36 -8.47 4.93 0.05
N LEU A 37 -8.60 5.85 -0.91
CA LEU A 37 -7.91 5.76 -2.20
C LEU A 37 -6.41 5.99 -2.05
N ILE A 38 -6.01 6.95 -1.21
CA ILE A 38 -4.60 7.23 -0.95
C ILE A 38 -3.95 6.03 -0.23
N ALA A 39 -4.65 5.46 0.75
CA ALA A 39 -4.22 4.27 1.48
C ALA A 39 -4.09 3.05 0.56
N ALA A 40 -5.11 2.79 -0.28
CA ALA A 40 -5.09 1.69 -1.24
C ALA A 40 -3.97 1.87 -2.28
N ALA A 41 -3.79 3.07 -2.82
CA ALA A 41 -2.73 3.35 -3.78
C ALA A 41 -1.34 3.20 -3.16
N GLY A 42 -1.14 3.70 -1.93
CA GLY A 42 0.11 3.55 -1.19
C GLY A 42 0.44 2.08 -0.92
N TRP A 43 -0.55 1.30 -0.50
CA TRP A 43 -0.40 -0.13 -0.29
C TRP A 43 -0.04 -0.87 -1.58
N PHE A 44 -0.75 -0.57 -2.66
CA PHE A 44 -0.53 -1.19 -3.95
C PHE A 44 0.87 -0.91 -4.50
N VAL A 45 1.30 0.35 -4.47
CA VAL A 45 2.63 0.75 -4.94
C VAL A 45 3.73 0.16 -4.06
N GLY A 46 3.56 0.17 -2.74
CA GLY A 46 4.51 -0.45 -1.82
C GLY A 46 4.65 -1.95 -2.00
N GLY A 47 3.54 -2.64 -2.25
CA GLY A 47 3.52 -4.07 -2.49
C GLY A 47 4.20 -4.46 -3.81
N ILE A 48 3.97 -3.71 -4.89
CA ILE A 48 4.68 -3.93 -6.17
C ILE A 48 6.18 -3.69 -5.99
N ILE A 49 6.57 -2.57 -5.38
CA ILE A 49 8.00 -2.23 -5.23
C ILE A 49 8.72 -3.24 -4.35
N ALA A 50 8.11 -3.68 -3.24
CA ALA A 50 8.72 -4.69 -2.39
C ALA A 50 8.83 -6.04 -3.09
N SER A 51 7.77 -6.50 -3.76
CA SER A 51 7.76 -7.76 -4.50
C SER A 51 8.78 -7.76 -5.65
N GLU A 52 8.83 -6.71 -6.46
CA GLU A 52 9.57 -6.73 -7.73
C GLU A 52 10.96 -6.08 -7.64
N VAL A 53 11.08 -4.97 -6.92
CA VAL A 53 12.28 -4.11 -6.98
C VAL A 53 13.25 -4.43 -5.86
N ILE A 54 12.74 -4.64 -4.64
CA ILE A 54 13.59 -4.85 -3.47
C ILE A 54 13.87 -6.34 -3.28
N TRP A 55 12.84 -7.18 -3.31
CA TRP A 55 12.99 -8.62 -3.06
C TRP A 55 12.94 -9.52 -4.28
N GLY A 56 12.46 -9.06 -5.44
CA GLY A 56 12.35 -9.90 -6.65
C GLY A 56 13.66 -10.54 -7.15
N LYS A 57 14.82 -10.07 -6.68
CA LYS A 57 16.13 -10.73 -6.91
C LYS A 57 16.56 -11.73 -5.83
N MET A 58 15.99 -11.65 -4.64
CA MET A 58 16.24 -12.56 -3.51
C MET A 58 15.27 -13.75 -3.51
N THR A 59 14.07 -13.58 -4.07
CA THR A 59 13.01 -14.61 -4.05
C THR A 59 13.30 -15.83 -4.94
N GLU A 60 14.25 -15.76 -5.88
CA GLU A 60 14.66 -16.92 -6.70
C GLU A 60 15.36 -18.03 -5.87
N GLY A 61 15.85 -17.73 -4.67
CA GLY A 61 16.63 -18.66 -3.86
C GLY A 61 15.97 -19.16 -2.56
N GLU A 62 14.87 -18.54 -2.11
CA GLU A 62 14.29 -18.81 -0.79
C GLU A 62 12.83 -19.30 -0.89
N LEU A 63 12.52 -20.34 -0.11
CA LEU A 63 11.23 -21.02 0.04
C LEU A 63 10.13 -20.11 0.65
N GLN A 64 9.89 -18.95 0.07
CA GLN A 64 8.80 -18.06 0.48
C GLN A 64 7.52 -18.39 -0.31
N PRO A 65 6.32 -18.17 0.25
CA PRO A 65 5.06 -18.47 -0.43
C PRO A 65 4.85 -17.54 -1.63
N ILE A 66 5.33 -17.99 -2.79
CA ILE A 66 5.13 -17.34 -4.08
C ILE A 66 3.79 -17.79 -4.66
N ILE A 67 2.89 -16.83 -4.92
CA ILE A 67 1.66 -17.09 -5.68
C ILE A 67 1.77 -16.39 -7.02
N ASP A 68 1.92 -17.15 -8.10
CA ASP A 68 1.91 -16.63 -9.47
C ASP A 68 2.94 -15.48 -9.67
N GLY A 69 4.16 -15.69 -9.16
CA GLY A 69 5.26 -14.73 -9.16
C GLY A 69 5.18 -13.60 -8.12
N LEU A 70 4.07 -13.48 -7.38
CA LEU A 70 3.97 -12.54 -6.26
C LEU A 70 4.64 -13.13 -5.01
N ALA A 71 5.65 -12.42 -4.50
CA ALA A 71 6.23 -12.68 -3.18
C ALA A 71 5.27 -12.10 -2.11
N LEU A 72 4.39 -12.96 -1.58
CA LEU A 72 3.18 -12.52 -0.88
C LEU A 72 3.50 -11.83 0.45
N ASP A 73 4.46 -12.37 1.20
CA ASP A 73 4.95 -11.82 2.46
C ASP A 73 5.68 -10.49 2.29
N GLU A 74 6.53 -10.33 1.28
CA GLU A 74 7.21 -9.06 1.02
C GLU A 74 6.26 -8.01 0.43
N SER A 75 5.31 -8.42 -0.41
CA SER A 75 4.29 -7.50 -0.94
C SER A 75 3.34 -7.01 0.17
N LEU A 76 2.97 -7.86 1.13
CA LEU A 76 2.24 -7.47 2.34
C LEU A 76 3.05 -6.50 3.19
N LEU A 77 4.33 -6.79 3.42
CA LEU A 77 5.19 -5.94 4.26
C LEU A 77 5.45 -4.58 3.62
N GLY A 78 5.79 -4.56 2.33
CA GLY A 78 6.00 -3.34 1.54
C GLY A 78 4.73 -2.51 1.42
N GLY A 79 3.60 -3.17 1.14
CA GLY A 79 2.29 -2.52 1.10
C GLY A 79 1.92 -1.91 2.44
N LEU A 80 2.16 -2.60 3.56
CA LEU A 80 1.91 -2.09 4.89
C LEU A 80 2.76 -0.85 5.19
N VAL A 81 4.07 -0.91 4.95
CA VAL A 81 4.96 0.22 5.23
C VAL A 81 4.57 1.45 4.41
N VAL A 82 4.41 1.30 3.10
CA VAL A 82 4.11 2.45 2.22
C VAL A 82 2.66 2.92 2.41
N GLY A 83 1.71 2.00 2.58
CA GLY A 83 0.30 2.31 2.85
C GLY A 83 0.12 3.10 4.14
N VAL A 84 0.77 2.68 5.23
CA VAL A 84 0.74 3.42 6.51
C VAL A 84 1.39 4.79 6.37
N LEU A 85 2.55 4.89 5.72
CA LEU A 85 3.20 6.17 5.47
C LEU A 85 2.32 7.11 4.65
N ALA A 86 1.68 6.62 3.59
CA ALA A 86 0.76 7.38 2.76
C ALA A 86 -0.44 7.91 3.57
N VAL A 87 -1.02 7.09 4.45
CA VAL A 87 -2.11 7.50 5.35
C VAL A 87 -1.63 8.57 6.33
N LEU A 88 -0.46 8.41 6.93
CA LEU A 88 0.11 9.40 7.85
C LEU A 88 0.34 10.74 7.14
N VAL A 89 1.00 10.73 5.99
CA VAL A 89 1.25 11.94 5.18
C VAL A 89 -0.06 12.62 4.77
N ALA A 90 -1.04 11.85 4.30
CA ALA A 90 -2.36 12.37 3.94
C ALA A 90 -3.03 13.03 5.15
N ARG A 91 -3.03 12.35 6.32
CA ARG A 91 -3.61 12.89 7.56
C ARG A 91 -2.92 14.17 8.01
N PHE A 92 -1.59 14.22 7.99
CA PHE A 92 -0.83 15.43 8.35
C PHE A 92 -1.07 16.58 7.39
N THR A 93 -1.22 16.30 6.10
CA THR A 93 -1.45 17.33 5.08
C THR A 93 -2.88 17.87 5.18
N ILE A 94 -3.88 16.99 5.31
CA ILE A 94 -5.29 17.38 5.42
C ILE A 94 -5.56 18.09 6.76
N GLY A 95 -4.99 17.61 7.87
CA GLY A 95 -5.15 18.24 9.19
C GLY A 95 -4.54 19.65 9.29
N ARG A 96 -3.51 19.94 8.47
CA ARG A 96 -2.95 21.29 8.32
C ARG A 96 -3.84 22.23 7.52
N ILE A 97 -4.57 21.71 6.52
CA ILE A 97 -5.47 22.52 5.70
C ILE A 97 -6.69 22.98 6.51
N THR A 98 -7.19 22.17 7.44
CA THR A 98 -8.33 22.53 8.30
C THR A 98 -7.98 23.47 9.47
N HIS A 99 -6.70 23.59 9.83
CA HIS A 99 -6.21 24.59 10.79
C HIS A 99 -5.52 25.75 10.04
N GLY A 100 -6.18 26.29 9.01
CA GLY A 100 -5.77 27.56 8.43
C GLY A 100 -5.79 28.67 9.49
N PRO A 101 -4.86 29.64 9.44
CA PRO A 101 -4.73 30.67 10.47
C PRO A 101 -6.06 31.40 10.67
N HIS A 102 -6.55 31.41 11.91
CA HIS A 102 -7.65 32.28 12.30
C HIS A 102 -7.24 33.72 11.99
N PRO A 103 -7.95 34.47 11.14
CA PRO A 103 -7.72 35.89 11.00
C PRO A 103 -8.09 36.53 12.35
N VAL A 104 -7.09 37.17 12.97
CA VAL A 104 -7.24 38.07 14.11
C VAL A 104 -7.78 39.42 13.66
#